data_AF-A0A916YVN4-F1
#
_entry.id   AF-A0A916YVN4-F1
#
_cell.length_a   1.000
_cell.length_b   1.000
_cell.length_c   1.000
_cell.angle_alpha   90.00
_cell.angle_beta   90.00
_cell.angle_gamma   90.00
#
_symmetry.space_group_name_H-M   'P 1'
#
loop_
_entity.id
_entity.type
_entity.pdbx_description
1 polymer ?
#
loop_
_entity_poly.entity_id
_entity_poly.type
_entity_poly.pdbx_seq_one_letter_code
_entity_poly.pdbx_strand_id
1 'polypeptide(L)' 'MDCEYRPQFHFDWVESGGPEVSEPTKHGFGQRTIHAGFSSAFDGMIEMEYPFEGFRLSLIAPRSVRPGFIVN' A
#
# COMPACT_ATOMS: atom_id res chain seq x y z
N MET A 1 -29.27 -14.25 6.51
CA MET A 1 -27.87 -14.13 6.03
C MET A 1 -27.50 -12.68 6.20
N ASP A 2 -26.97 -12.33 7.38
CA ASP A 2 -26.44 -10.99 7.61
C ASP A 2 -25.07 -10.91 6.95
N CYS A 3 -25.00 -10.23 5.81
CA CYS A 3 -23.74 -9.83 5.22
C CYS A 3 -23.30 -8.57 5.97
N GLU A 4 -22.52 -8.72 7.05
CA GLU A 4 -21.99 -7.56 7.78
C GLU A 4 -21.10 -6.74 6.83
N TYR A 5 -21.61 -5.59 6.37
CA TYR A 5 -20.80 -4.60 5.67
C TYR A 5 -19.82 -3.98 6.66
N ARG A 6 -18.60 -4.50 6.71
CA ARG A 6 -17.53 -3.92 7.50
C ARG A 6 -16.90 -2.77 6.71
N PRO A 7 -16.93 -1.53 7.22
CA PRO A 7 -16.35 -0.40 6.52
C PRO A 7 -14.85 -0.62 6.31
N GLN A 8 -14.39 -0.34 5.10
CA GLN A 8 -12.98 -0.43 4.71
C GLN A 8 -12.35 0.95 4.57
N PHE A 9 -11.05 1.00 4.77
CA PHE A 9 -10.18 2.12 4.43
C PHE A 9 -9.46 1.78 3.12
N HIS A 10 -9.52 2.72 2.17
CA HIS A 10 -8.83 2.64 0.89
C HIS A 10 -7.87 3.81 0.77
N PHE A 11 -6.66 3.52 0.31
CA PHE A 11 -5.62 4.53 0.08
C PHE A 11 -4.86 4.20 -1.21
N ASP A 12 -4.74 5.20 -2.07
CA ASP A 12 -3.93 5.14 -3.28
C ASP A 12 -2.83 6.20 -3.21
N TRP A 13 -1.58 5.77 -3.40
CA TRP A 13 -0.47 6.67 -3.73
C TRP A 13 -0.21 6.51 -5.23
N VAL A 14 -0.41 7.59 -5.99
CA VAL A 14 -0.11 7.65 -7.43
C VAL A 14 0.90 8.74 -7.69
N GLU A 15 2.05 8.36 -8.24
CA GLU A 15 3.07 9.31 -8.71
C GLU A 15 2.81 9.66 -10.18
N SER A 16 3.03 10.92 -10.56
CA SER A 16 2.80 11.39 -11.93
C SER A 16 3.75 12.51 -12.32
N GLY A 17 3.96 12.69 -13.63
CA GLY A 17 4.85 13.72 -14.19
C GLY A 17 6.35 13.40 -14.07
N GLY A 18 6.68 12.17 -13.69
CA GLY A 18 8.05 11.66 -13.63
C GLY A 18 8.55 11.09 -14.96
N PRO A 19 9.79 10.58 -14.99
CA PRO A 19 10.28 9.79 -16.12
C PRO A 19 9.57 8.44 -16.22
N GLU A 20 9.77 7.77 -17.35
CA GLU A 20 9.24 6.42 -17.59
C GLU A 20 9.69 5.44 -16.50
N VAL A 21 8.73 4.69 -15.96
CA VAL A 21 8.94 3.72 -14.88
C VAL A 21 8.93 2.29 -15.42
N SER A 22 9.73 1.44 -14.81
CA SER A 22 9.72 -0.01 -15.01
C SER A 22 9.90 -0.73 -13.67
N GLU A 23 9.45 -1.97 -13.58
CA GLU A 23 9.61 -2.76 -12.35
C GLU A 23 11.09 -2.84 -11.92
N PRO A 24 11.42 -2.52 -10.66
CA PRO A 24 12.79 -2.56 -10.18
C PRO A 24 13.28 -4.00 -10.03
N THR A 25 14.48 -4.28 -10.54
CA THR A 25 15.12 -5.60 -10.46
C THR A 25 15.73 -5.93 -9.09
N LYS A 26 15.75 -4.97 -8.18
CA LYS A 26 16.30 -5.12 -6.82
C LYS A 26 15.36 -4.51 -5.82
N HIS A 27 14.99 -5.29 -4.80
CA HIS A 27 14.22 -4.78 -3.67
C HIS A 27 15.15 -4.16 -2.63
N GLY A 28 15.25 -2.84 -2.65
CA GLY A 28 16.09 -2.06 -1.73
C GLY A 28 15.46 -1.87 -0.34
N PHE A 29 16.20 -1.19 0.56
CA PHE A 29 15.69 -0.84 1.88
C PHE A 29 14.35 -0.09 1.81
N GLY A 30 14.26 0.94 0.96
CA GLY A 30 13.04 1.75 0.81
C GLY A 30 11.81 0.93 0.44
N GLN A 31 11.90 0.01 -0.53
CA GLN A 31 10.76 -0.84 -0.91
C GLN A 31 10.32 -1.76 0.22
N ARG A 32 11.27 -2.34 0.96
CA ARG A 32 10.93 -3.15 2.14
C ARG A 32 10.27 -2.30 3.22
N THR A 33 10.75 -1.08 3.44
CA THR A 33 10.17 -0.15 4.41
C THR A 33 8.75 0.25 4.03
N ILE A 34 8.50 0.58 2.76
CA ILE A 34 7.16 0.89 2.27
C ILE A 34 6.27 -0.35 2.46
N HIS A 35 6.70 -1.51 1.97
CA HIS A 35 5.87 -2.72 2.07
C HIS A 35 5.55 -3.09 3.53
N ALA A 36 6.58 -3.22 4.37
CA ALA A 36 6.40 -3.61 5.77
C ALA A 36 5.66 -2.53 6.58
N GLY A 37 5.96 -1.25 6.35
CA GLY A 37 5.33 -0.13 7.06
C GLY A 37 3.83 -0.08 6.81
N PHE A 38 3.39 -0.18 5.55
CA PHE A 38 1.96 -0.14 5.23
C PHE A 38 1.23 -1.44 5.62
N SER A 39 1.81 -2.63 5.41
CA SER A 39 1.16 -3.88 5.83
C SER A 39 1.00 -3.97 7.35
N SER A 40 2.02 -3.58 8.12
CA SER A 40 1.97 -3.64 9.60
C SER A 40 1.10 -2.54 10.21
N ALA A 41 1.13 -1.32 9.66
CA ALA A 41 0.39 -0.20 10.21
C ALA A 41 -1.11 -0.24 9.95
N PHE A 42 -1.60 -1.07 9.03
CA PHE A 42 -3.03 -1.04 8.65
C PHE A 42 -3.74 -2.39 8.72
N ASP A 43 -3.04 -3.48 9.06
CA ASP A 43 -3.60 -4.85 9.01
C ASP A 43 -4.32 -5.08 7.66
N GLY A 44 -3.63 -4.65 6.59
CA GLY A 44 -4.22 -4.43 5.28
C GLY A 44 -3.41 -5.07 4.16
N MET A 45 -4.09 -5.33 3.04
CA MET A 45 -3.47 -5.82 1.82
C MET A 45 -2.92 -4.63 1.04
N ILE A 46 -1.69 -4.77 0.54
CA ILE A 46 -1.04 -3.78 -0.31
C ILE A 46 -0.70 -4.39 -1.66
N GLU A 47 -0.81 -3.57 -2.68
CA GLU A 47 -0.38 -3.88 -4.05
C GLU A 47 0.50 -2.74 -4.55
N MET A 48 1.62 -3.09 -5.15
CA MET A 48 2.56 -2.13 -5.73
C MET A 48 2.71 -2.41 -7.21
N GLU A 49 2.52 -1.39 -8.02
CA GLU A 49 2.59 -1.46 -9.47
C GLU A 49 3.59 -0.42 -9.98
N TYR A 50 4.25 -0.75 -11.07
CA TYR A 50 5.24 0.09 -11.74
C TYR A 50 4.84 0.33 -13.20
N PRO A 51 3.65 0.88 -13.49
CA PRO A 51 3.26 1.23 -14.85
C PRO A 51 4.17 2.33 -15.38
N PHE A 52 4.26 2.43 -16.70
CA PHE A 52 5.18 3.32 -17.40
C PHE A 52 5.03 4.79 -16.97
N GLU A 53 3.81 5.21 -16.63
CA GLU A 53 3.43 6.57 -16.29
C GLU A 53 3.83 7.01 -14.86
N GLY A 54 4.17 6.08 -13.97
CA GLY A 54 4.52 6.38 -12.59
C GLY A 54 4.23 5.24 -11.61
N PHE A 55 4.85 5.29 -10.42
CA PHE A 55 4.59 4.31 -9.37
C PHE A 55 3.16 4.41 -8.83
N ARG A 56 2.56 3.25 -8.53
CA ARG A 56 1.27 3.15 -7.84
C ARG A 56 1.35 2.19 -6.66
N LEU A 57 0.75 2.60 -5.54
CA LEU A 57 0.48 1.72 -4.39
C LEU A 57 -1.00 1.81 -4.03
N SER A 58 -1.64 0.65 -3.90
CA SER A 58 -3.02 0.51 -3.45
C SER A 58 -3.04 -0.22 -2.11
N LEU A 59 -3.77 0.31 -1.12
CA LEU A 59 -3.97 -0.29 0.20
C LEU A 59 -5.46 -0.46 0.48
N ILE A 60 -5.84 -1.66 0.91
CA ILE A 60 -7.17 -1.96 1.46
C ILE A 60 -7.01 -2.49 2.88
N ALA A 61 -7.67 -1.85 3.83
CA ALA A 61 -7.61 -2.20 5.24
C ALA A 61 -8.98 -2.12 5.92
N PRO A 62 -9.19 -2.80 7.06
CA PRO A 62 -10.35 -2.53 7.91
C PRO A 62 -10.33 -1.08 8.40
N ARG A 63 -11.50 -0.42 8.46
CA ARG A 63 -11.58 0.89 9.10
C ARG A 63 -11.40 0.74 10.61
N SER A 64 -10.34 1.31 11.17
CA SER A 64 -10.04 1.33 12.59
C SER A 64 -9.91 2.76 13.14
N VAL A 65 -10.00 2.92 14.46
CA VAL A 65 -9.78 4.21 15.16
C VAL A 65 -8.28 4.45 15.40
N ARG A 66 -7.45 3.42 15.24
CA ARG A 66 -5.99 3.49 15.39
C ARG A 66 -5.34 2.78 14.22
N PRO A 67 -4.36 3.39 13.52
CA PRO A 67 -3.42 2.62 12.72
C PRO A 67 -2.85 1.50 13.61
N GLY A 68 -2.74 0.29 13.07
CA GLY A 68 -2.05 -0.84 13.70
C GLY A 68 -0.65 -0.47 14.18
N PHE A 69 -0.03 -1.35 14.97
CA PHE A 69 1.30 -1.10 15.52
C PHE A 69 2.37 -1.36 14.47
N ILE A 70 3.23 -0.37 14.20
CA ILE A 70 4.49 -0.60 13.49
C ILE A 70 5.39 -1.38 14.45
N VAL A 71 5.50 -2.69 14.25
CA VAL A 71 6.52 -3.51 14.91
C VAL A 71 7.81 -3.39 14.13
N ASN A 72 8.84 -2.81 14.76
CA ASN A 72 10.20 -2.72 14.24
C ASN A 72 10.99 -3.98 14.55
#